data_AF-A0A7R9TDS4-F1
#
_entry.id   AF-A0A7R9TDS4-F1
#
_cell.length_a   1.000
_cell.length_b   1.000
_cell.length_c   1.000
_cell.angle_alpha   90.00
_cell.angle_beta   90.00
_cell.angle_gamma   90.00
#
_symmetry.space_group_name_H-M   'P 1'
#
loop_
_entity.id
_entity.type
_entity.pdbx_description
1 polymer ?
#
loop_
_entity_poly.entity_id
_entity_poly.type
_entity_poly.pdbx_seq_one_letter_code
_entity_poly.pdbx_strand_id
1 'polypeptide(L)'
;ADAEHRARATSRTRALPSAMVFGFGRGSKTPSPEAKREEANVLFARLASGQACASSDGDGASTTATVAADAKNASSEVNPSNMMPKPNQKRASRQREKLSTDRESSTIPISERNDALPEHQRDATTTWQYPSEQMFFNAIARKGWRPKEEDMTNVIKIHNAVNERCWGEVMKWEKLHARECDCPKLLKFRGRPREYSPKARLLNFLGFKLPFDRHDWVVDRCGVDVRYVIDFYNGKSNDPRAPIAMHLDARPALDSFGAFFDRAYLQGKWMMSGGWMNGR
;
A
#
# COMPACT_ATOMS: atom_id res chain seq x y z
N ALA A 1 46.81 -31.41 -70.84
CA ALA A 1 47.93 -32.33 -71.05
C ALA A 1 48.92 -32.12 -69.92
N ASP A 2 49.23 -33.06 -69.05
CA ASP A 2 48.70 -34.39 -68.76
C ASP A 2 49.56 -34.84 -67.58
N ALA A 3 48.99 -35.53 -66.60
CA ALA A 3 49.57 -36.74 -66.01
C ALA A 3 48.96 -37.01 -64.63
N GLU A 4 48.14 -38.05 -64.62
CA GLU A 4 47.68 -38.80 -63.47
C GLU A 4 48.81 -39.53 -62.72
N HIS A 5 48.40 -40.13 -61.60
CA HIS A 5 48.89 -41.38 -61.01
C HIS A 5 50.10 -41.35 -60.06
N ARG A 6 49.83 -41.54 -58.75
CA ARG A 6 49.98 -42.86 -58.11
C ARG A 6 49.55 -42.87 -56.64
N ALA A 7 48.86 -43.96 -56.28
CA ALA A 7 48.43 -44.32 -54.94
C ALA A 7 49.59 -44.83 -54.05
N ARG A 8 49.48 -44.60 -52.72
CA ARG A 8 49.61 -45.68 -51.71
C ARG A 8 49.17 -45.22 -50.33
N ALA A 9 48.34 -46.05 -49.71
CA ALA A 9 47.81 -45.94 -48.37
C ALA A 9 48.89 -46.14 -47.29
N THR A 10 48.68 -45.54 -46.11
CA THR A 10 48.76 -46.26 -44.81
C THR A 10 48.26 -45.39 -43.65
N SER A 11 47.19 -45.89 -43.02
CA SER A 11 46.81 -45.82 -41.60
C SER A 11 47.41 -44.72 -40.70
N ARG A 12 46.54 -43.89 -40.12
CA ARG A 12 46.59 -43.60 -38.68
C ARG A 12 45.25 -43.13 -38.12
N THR A 13 45.01 -43.64 -36.94
CA THR A 13 43.84 -43.60 -36.06
C THR A 13 43.27 -42.21 -35.77
N ARG A 14 41.93 -42.16 -35.70
CA ARG A 14 41.08 -41.00 -35.46
C ARG A 14 41.08 -40.63 -33.97
N ALA A 15 41.61 -39.46 -33.62
CA ALA A 15 41.41 -38.83 -32.31
C ALA A 15 40.30 -37.76 -32.43
N LEU A 16 39.32 -37.82 -31.52
CA LEU A 16 38.20 -36.87 -31.42
C LEU A 16 38.69 -35.54 -30.80
N PRO A 17 38.19 -34.36 -31.22
CA PRO A 17 38.54 -33.10 -30.59
C PRO A 17 37.68 -32.79 -29.36
N SER A 18 38.32 -32.03 -28.46
CA SER A 18 37.91 -31.55 -27.15
C SER A 18 36.47 -31.04 -27.01
N ALA A 19 35.83 -31.46 -25.92
CA ALA A 19 34.65 -30.79 -25.37
C ALA A 19 35.07 -29.46 -24.71
N MET A 20 34.55 -28.33 -25.22
CA MET A 20 34.53 -27.07 -24.49
C MET A 20 33.61 -27.20 -23.27
N VAL A 21 34.18 -27.05 -22.09
CA VAL A 21 33.43 -26.85 -20.85
C VAL A 21 32.91 -25.41 -20.84
N PHE A 22 31.63 -25.22 -21.15
CA PHE A 22 30.94 -23.96 -20.87
C PHE A 22 30.68 -23.89 -19.36
N GLY A 23 31.47 -23.05 -18.67
CA GLY A 23 31.20 -22.67 -17.29
C GLY A 23 29.89 -21.88 -17.20
N PHE A 24 28.88 -22.45 -16.56
CA PHE A 24 27.70 -21.71 -16.12
C PHE A 24 28.10 -20.76 -14.98
N GLY A 25 28.51 -19.55 -15.35
CA GLY A 25 28.56 -18.43 -14.41
C GLY A 25 27.16 -18.11 -13.92
N ARG A 26 26.87 -18.39 -12.65
CA ARG A 26 25.70 -17.85 -11.94
C ARG A 26 25.89 -16.33 -11.81
N GLY A 27 25.54 -15.59 -12.86
CA GLY A 27 25.34 -14.16 -12.77
C GLY A 27 24.14 -13.88 -11.87
N SER A 28 24.36 -13.21 -10.75
CA SER A 28 23.30 -12.60 -9.95
C SER A 28 22.60 -11.54 -10.79
N LYS A 29 21.55 -11.92 -11.52
CA LYS A 29 20.71 -10.99 -12.28
C LYS A 29 20.03 -10.07 -11.27
N THR A 30 20.38 -8.79 -11.29
CA THR A 30 19.60 -7.75 -10.62
C THR A 30 18.17 -7.81 -11.18
N PRO A 31 17.14 -7.89 -10.33
CA PRO A 31 15.76 -8.00 -10.80
C PRO A 31 15.38 -6.78 -11.64
N SER A 32 14.58 -7.00 -12.69
CA SER A 32 14.12 -5.93 -13.58
C SER A 32 13.29 -4.90 -12.80
N PRO A 33 13.19 -3.65 -13.27
CA PRO A 33 12.34 -2.63 -12.65
C PRO A 33 10.88 -3.08 -12.47
N GLU A 34 10.37 -3.91 -13.39
CA GLU A 34 9.03 -4.48 -13.33
C GLU A 34 8.88 -5.48 -12.17
N ALA A 35 9.86 -6.39 -11.99
CA ALA A 35 9.86 -7.35 -10.88
C ALA A 35 9.95 -6.64 -9.51
N LYS A 36 10.76 -5.58 -9.40
CA LYS A 36 10.83 -4.76 -8.17
C LYS A 36 9.50 -4.08 -7.84
N ARG A 37 8.77 -3.64 -8.86
CA ARG A 37 7.45 -3.00 -8.68
C ARG A 37 6.40 -4.02 -8.26
N GLU A 38 6.43 -5.23 -8.83
CA GLU A 38 5.53 -6.32 -8.43
C GLU A 38 5.79 -6.79 -7.00
N GLU A 39 7.06 -6.98 -6.60
CA GLU A 39 7.43 -7.27 -5.20
C GLU A 39 6.94 -6.19 -4.25
N ALA A 40 7.13 -4.91 -4.59
CA ALA A 40 6.62 -3.79 -3.80
C ALA A 40 5.09 -3.77 -3.72
N ASN A 41 4.38 -4.12 -4.80
CA ASN A 41 2.92 -4.21 -4.82
C ASN A 41 2.41 -5.33 -3.91
N VAL A 42 3.04 -6.51 -3.96
CA VAL A 42 2.71 -7.66 -3.09
C VAL A 42 3.03 -7.32 -1.64
N LEU A 43 4.16 -6.66 -1.38
CA LEU A 43 4.53 -6.19 -0.06
C LEU A 43 3.51 -5.18 0.47
N PHE A 44 3.10 -4.21 -0.33
CA PHE A 44 2.08 -3.22 0.05
C PHE A 44 0.74 -3.90 0.35
N ALA A 45 0.28 -4.81 -0.51
CA ALA A 45 -0.96 -5.55 -0.28
C ALA A 45 -0.91 -6.37 1.01
N ARG A 46 0.22 -7.03 1.31
CA ARG A 46 0.44 -7.76 2.56
C ARG A 46 0.45 -6.84 3.78
N LEU A 47 1.19 -5.73 3.70
CA LEU A 47 1.26 -4.72 4.75
C LEU A 47 -0.11 -4.15 5.08
N ALA A 48 -0.91 -3.89 4.04
CA ALA A 48 -2.25 -3.35 4.17
C ALA A 48 -3.25 -4.41 4.68
N SER A 49 -3.10 -5.68 4.31
CA SER A 49 -3.98 -6.78 4.76
C SER A 49 -3.65 -7.35 6.13
N GLY A 50 -2.57 -6.90 6.79
CA GLY A 50 -2.15 -7.41 8.10
C GLY A 50 -1.77 -8.90 8.11
N GLN A 51 -1.59 -9.51 6.93
CA GLN A 51 -1.69 -10.95 6.75
C GLN A 51 -0.37 -11.72 6.98
N ALA A 52 0.72 -11.06 7.39
CA ALA A 52 1.97 -11.74 7.75
C ALA A 52 2.07 -12.21 9.21
N CYS A 53 1.01 -12.06 10.02
CA CYS A 53 0.97 -12.70 11.34
C CYS A 53 0.71 -14.21 11.28
N ALA A 54 0.36 -14.76 10.11
CA ALA A 54 0.29 -16.20 9.88
C ALA A 54 1.64 -16.69 9.32
N SER A 55 2.61 -16.88 10.21
CA SER A 55 3.78 -17.70 9.89
C SER A 55 3.33 -19.14 9.69
N SER A 56 3.78 -19.74 8.60
CA SER A 56 3.69 -21.17 8.30
C SER A 56 4.14 -22.03 9.48
N ASP A 57 3.37 -23.09 9.74
CA ASP A 57 3.68 -24.18 10.66
C ASP A 57 5.10 -24.73 10.46
N GLY A 58 5.75 -25.02 11.57
CA GLY A 58 7.08 -25.63 11.65
C GLY A 58 7.52 -25.74 13.11
N ASP A 59 7.19 -26.87 13.73
CA ASP A 59 7.55 -27.28 15.08
C ASP A 59 9.04 -27.14 15.40
N GLY A 60 9.36 -26.76 16.65
CA GLY A 60 10.70 -26.97 17.21
C GLY A 60 11.16 -26.02 18.32
N ALA A 61 10.83 -26.39 19.56
CA ALA A 61 11.62 -26.21 20.80
C ALA A 61 12.02 -24.80 21.31
N SER A 62 11.42 -24.46 22.45
CA SER A 62 12.01 -23.87 23.68
C SER A 62 13.26 -22.99 23.54
N THR A 63 13.08 -21.68 23.72
CA THR A 63 14.03 -20.79 24.43
C THR A 63 13.30 -19.53 24.89
N THR A 64 12.44 -19.69 25.89
CA THR A 64 12.08 -18.60 26.80
C THR A 64 13.29 -18.22 27.64
N ALA A 65 13.95 -17.09 27.34
CA ALA A 65 14.56 -16.16 28.31
C ALA A 65 15.63 -15.26 27.65
N THR A 66 15.25 -14.18 26.96
CA THR A 66 16.07 -12.94 26.92
C THR A 66 15.42 -11.68 26.31
N VAL A 67 14.17 -11.72 25.82
CA VAL A 67 13.56 -10.54 25.15
C VAL A 67 12.65 -9.67 26.03
N ALA A 68 12.52 -9.98 27.32
CA ALA A 68 11.57 -9.32 28.22
C ALA A 68 12.03 -7.97 28.81
N ALA A 69 13.22 -7.47 28.47
CA ALA A 69 13.79 -6.27 29.09
C ALA A 69 13.51 -4.94 28.36
N ASP A 70 13.07 -4.95 27.10
CA ASP A 70 12.92 -3.72 26.30
C ASP A 70 11.46 -3.28 26.04
N ALA A 71 10.48 -4.01 26.58
CA ALA A 71 9.05 -3.75 26.35
C ALA A 71 8.40 -2.78 27.34
N LYS A 72 9.17 -2.16 28.26
CA LYS A 72 8.62 -1.34 29.36
C LYS A 72 8.89 0.17 29.27
N ASN A 73 9.34 0.71 28.14
CA ASN A 73 9.50 2.15 28.02
C ASN A 73 9.12 2.71 26.65
N ALA A 74 7.82 2.74 26.35
CA ALA A 74 7.22 3.68 25.38
C ALA A 74 5.69 3.63 25.49
N SER A 75 5.10 4.16 26.56
CA SER A 75 3.72 4.65 26.50
C SER A 75 3.73 5.90 25.60
N SER A 76 3.92 5.70 24.30
CA SER A 76 3.87 6.75 23.31
C SER A 76 2.42 7.22 23.23
N GLU A 77 2.15 8.38 23.81
CA GLU A 77 0.93 9.16 23.64
C GLU A 77 0.44 9.05 22.18
N VAL A 78 -0.66 8.32 21.97
CA VAL A 78 -1.22 8.05 20.64
C VAL A 78 -2.02 9.28 20.23
N ASN A 79 -1.69 9.87 19.08
CA ASN A 79 -2.37 11.07 18.62
C ASN A 79 -3.84 10.74 18.23
N PRO A 80 -4.84 11.50 18.72
CA PRO A 80 -6.25 11.18 18.48
C PRO A 80 -6.75 11.48 17.05
N SER A 81 -6.07 12.36 16.30
CA SER A 81 -6.43 12.74 14.93
C SER A 81 -5.98 11.72 13.88
N ASN A 82 -4.96 10.91 14.16
CA ASN A 82 -4.47 9.89 13.23
C ASN A 82 -4.24 8.50 13.84
N MET A 83 -4.48 8.33 15.14
CA MET A 83 -4.22 7.10 15.91
C MET A 83 -2.79 6.56 15.75
N MET A 84 -1.82 7.46 15.53
CA MET A 84 -0.41 7.10 15.42
C MET A 84 0.41 7.57 16.62
N PRO A 85 1.42 6.80 17.06
CA PRO A 85 2.39 7.26 18.04
C PRO A 85 3.29 8.35 17.44
N LYS A 86 4.07 9.02 18.30
CA LYS A 86 5.03 10.05 17.87
C LYS A 86 5.97 9.50 16.78
N PRO A 87 6.23 10.28 15.71
CA PRO A 87 7.06 9.84 14.60
C PRO A 87 8.48 9.56 15.08
N ASN A 88 9.08 8.49 14.56
CA ASN A 88 10.47 8.15 14.84
C ASN A 88 11.23 8.08 13.51
N GLN A 89 12.20 8.98 13.35
CA GLN A 89 13.12 9.01 12.20
C GLN A 89 14.52 8.48 12.52
N LYS A 90 14.75 7.96 13.73
CA LYS A 90 16.02 7.30 14.04
C LYS A 90 16.13 5.98 13.29
N ARG A 91 17.34 5.67 12.83
CA ARG A 91 17.66 4.38 12.20
C ARG A 91 17.29 3.22 13.14
N ALA A 92 16.61 2.20 12.63
CA ALA A 92 16.29 1.02 13.42
C ALA A 92 17.54 0.16 13.69
N SER A 93 17.56 -0.58 14.79
CA SER A 93 18.73 -1.37 15.21
C SER A 93 19.19 -2.41 14.19
N ARG A 94 18.28 -2.95 13.37
CA ARG A 94 18.58 -3.95 12.33
C ARG A 94 18.70 -3.37 10.91
N GLN A 95 18.52 -2.07 10.76
CA GLN A 95 18.51 -1.41 9.46
C GLN A 95 19.94 -1.29 8.92
N ARG A 96 20.19 -1.71 7.67
CA ARG A 96 21.53 -1.69 7.05
C ARG A 96 21.75 -0.48 6.15
N GLU A 97 20.75 -0.08 5.39
CA GLU A 97 20.81 1.06 4.48
C GLU A 97 20.29 2.36 5.11
N LYS A 98 20.72 3.50 4.58
CA LYS A 98 20.19 4.81 4.98
C LYS A 98 18.90 5.06 4.19
N LEU A 99 17.77 5.13 4.88
CA LEU A 99 16.49 5.51 4.28
C LEU A 99 16.31 7.01 4.31
N SER A 100 15.54 7.55 3.36
CA SER A 100 15.23 8.98 3.34
C SER A 100 14.39 9.39 4.56
N THR A 101 14.74 10.53 5.14
CA THR A 101 13.98 11.23 6.19
C THR A 101 13.10 12.34 5.62
N ASP A 102 13.22 12.61 4.33
CA ASP A 102 12.49 13.66 3.64
C ASP A 102 11.02 13.29 3.50
N ARG A 103 10.17 14.32 3.56
CA ARG A 103 8.72 14.18 3.48
C ARG A 103 8.19 14.91 2.26
N GLU A 104 7.16 14.33 1.66
CA GLU A 104 6.50 14.88 0.50
C GLU A 104 5.18 15.54 0.92
N SER A 105 4.86 16.68 0.33
CA SER A 105 3.56 17.35 0.53
C SER A 105 2.49 16.69 -0.33
N SER A 106 1.32 16.45 0.26
CA SER A 106 0.14 15.95 -0.45
C SER A 106 -0.62 17.08 -1.16
N THR A 107 -1.60 16.71 -1.99
CA THR A 107 -2.59 17.66 -2.51
C THR A 107 -3.77 17.89 -1.55
N ILE A 108 -3.79 17.17 -0.42
CA ILE A 108 -4.92 17.12 0.51
C ILE A 108 -4.80 18.30 1.48
N PRO A 109 -5.74 19.26 1.45
CA PRO A 109 -5.71 20.42 2.34
C PRO A 109 -6.00 20.02 3.79
N ILE A 110 -5.28 20.64 4.73
CA ILE A 110 -5.50 20.49 6.16
C ILE A 110 -6.60 21.45 6.61
N SER A 111 -7.56 21.00 7.41
CA SER A 111 -8.49 21.92 8.08
C SER A 111 -7.79 22.63 9.25
N GLU A 112 -7.93 23.95 9.29
CA GLU A 112 -7.48 24.79 10.41
C GLU A 112 -8.20 24.46 11.72
N ARG A 113 -9.36 23.78 11.66
CA ARG A 113 -10.11 23.29 12.83
C ARG A 113 -9.49 22.04 13.46
N ASN A 114 -8.38 21.52 12.94
CA ASN A 114 -7.71 20.36 13.52
C ASN A 114 -6.83 20.75 14.71
N ASP A 115 -7.45 20.85 15.88
CA ASP A 115 -6.77 21.21 17.13
C ASP A 115 -5.72 20.18 17.60
N ALA A 116 -5.80 18.95 17.09
CA ALA A 116 -4.91 17.83 17.44
C ALA A 116 -3.92 17.48 16.34
N LEU A 117 -3.56 18.45 15.49
CA LEU A 117 -2.50 18.29 14.49
C LEU A 117 -1.20 17.78 15.14
N PRO A 118 -0.65 16.64 14.66
CA PRO A 118 0.64 16.16 15.12
C PRO A 118 1.73 17.22 14.93
N GLU A 119 2.68 17.30 15.85
CA GLU A 119 3.77 18.31 15.81
C GLU A 119 4.51 18.34 14.46
N HIS A 120 4.87 17.18 13.94
CA HIS A 120 5.50 17.05 12.62
C HIS A 120 4.63 17.54 11.45
N GLN A 121 3.32 17.73 11.62
CA GLN A 121 2.44 18.32 10.60
C GLN A 121 2.26 19.83 10.78
N ARG A 122 2.67 20.42 11.92
CA ARG A 122 2.47 21.85 12.20
C ARG A 122 3.27 22.76 11.27
N ASP A 123 4.42 22.27 10.79
CA ASP A 123 5.23 22.97 9.80
C ASP A 123 4.60 22.91 8.39
N ALA A 124 3.63 22.00 8.18
CA ALA A 124 2.84 21.94 6.96
C ALA A 124 1.71 22.98 7.06
N THR A 125 1.92 24.16 6.49
CA THR A 125 0.98 25.28 6.67
C THR A 125 -0.30 25.15 5.84
N THR A 126 -0.33 24.30 4.80
CA THR A 126 -1.48 24.25 3.86
C THR A 126 -1.99 22.84 3.56
N THR A 127 -1.10 21.85 3.38
CA THR A 127 -1.49 20.48 3.01
C THR A 127 -0.81 19.44 3.88
N TRP A 128 -1.42 18.25 3.97
CA TRP A 128 -0.87 17.14 4.75
C TRP A 128 0.49 16.71 4.19
N GLN A 129 1.47 16.43 5.03
CA GLN A 129 2.73 15.82 4.59
C GLN A 129 2.72 14.30 4.81
N TYR A 130 3.12 13.54 3.79
CA TYR A 130 3.25 12.10 3.86
C TYR A 130 4.42 11.65 4.77
N PRO A 131 4.40 10.41 5.29
CA PRO A 131 5.52 9.88 6.06
C PRO A 131 6.74 9.68 5.15
N SER A 132 7.93 10.02 5.65
CA SER A 132 9.20 9.66 5.02
C SER A 132 9.40 8.14 5.00
N GLU A 133 10.30 7.63 4.15
CA GLU A 133 10.70 6.22 4.11
C GLU A 133 11.09 5.69 5.49
N GLN A 134 11.94 6.43 6.22
CA GLN A 134 12.41 6.03 7.54
C GLN A 134 11.27 5.93 8.57
N MET A 135 10.35 6.89 8.57
CA MET A 135 9.16 6.87 9.44
C MET A 135 8.29 5.64 9.15
N PHE A 136 8.03 5.36 7.87
CA PHE A 136 7.18 4.25 7.47
C PHE A 136 7.85 2.91 7.79
N PHE A 137 9.13 2.76 7.48
CA PHE A 137 9.95 1.58 7.83
C PHE A 137 9.88 1.29 9.33
N ASN A 138 10.09 2.30 10.17
CA ASN A 138 9.99 2.16 11.63
C ASN A 138 8.58 1.79 12.09
N ALA A 139 7.54 2.32 11.42
CA ALA A 139 6.16 2.02 11.76
C ALA A 139 5.78 0.57 11.43
N ILE A 140 6.19 0.05 10.27
CA ILE A 140 5.91 -1.33 9.86
C ILE A 140 6.79 -2.33 10.63
N ALA A 141 8.04 -1.98 10.93
CA ALA A 141 8.91 -2.78 11.80
C ALA A 141 8.33 -2.96 13.21
N ARG A 142 7.74 -1.89 13.78
CA ARG A 142 7.04 -1.96 15.08
C ARG A 142 5.82 -2.88 15.05
N LYS A 143 5.17 -3.02 13.88
CA LYS A 143 4.07 -3.96 13.66
C LYS A 143 4.55 -5.42 13.47
N GLY A 144 5.85 -5.69 13.62
CA GLY A 144 6.44 -7.03 13.48
C GLY A 144 6.86 -7.40 12.05
N TRP A 145 6.74 -6.48 11.10
CA TRP A 145 7.11 -6.73 9.70
C TRP A 145 8.62 -6.56 9.49
N ARG A 146 9.15 -7.28 8.49
CA ARG A 146 10.57 -7.21 8.08
C ARG A 146 10.66 -6.79 6.60
N PRO A 147 10.33 -5.54 6.27
CA PRO A 147 10.48 -5.03 4.91
C PRO A 147 11.97 -5.00 4.49
N LYS A 148 12.25 -5.12 3.19
CA LYS A 148 13.57 -4.77 2.66
C LYS A 148 13.68 -3.25 2.56
N GLU A 149 14.85 -2.72 2.86
CA GLU A 149 15.11 -1.28 2.82
C GLU A 149 15.00 -0.73 1.39
N GLU A 150 15.48 -1.51 0.42
CA GLU A 150 15.44 -1.23 -1.02
C GLU A 150 14.02 -0.98 -1.58
N ASP A 151 12.99 -1.56 -0.94
CA ASP A 151 11.60 -1.47 -1.40
C ASP A 151 10.90 -0.20 -0.91
N MET A 152 11.47 0.50 0.07
CA MET A 152 10.80 1.60 0.78
C MET A 152 10.43 2.76 -0.15
N THR A 153 11.29 3.12 -1.10
CA THR A 153 10.98 4.18 -2.07
C THR A 153 9.72 3.85 -2.88
N ASN A 154 9.56 2.60 -3.33
CA ASN A 154 8.39 2.20 -4.12
C ASN A 154 7.14 2.10 -3.25
N VAL A 155 7.27 1.54 -2.04
CA VAL A 155 6.17 1.40 -1.08
C VAL A 155 5.60 2.76 -0.68
N ILE A 156 6.45 3.76 -0.42
CA ILE A 156 6.00 5.13 -0.11
C ILE A 156 5.28 5.76 -1.29
N LYS A 157 5.83 5.66 -2.50
CA LYS A 157 5.17 6.21 -3.72
C LYS A 157 3.77 5.62 -3.91
N ILE A 158 3.63 4.31 -3.72
CA ILE A 158 2.35 3.62 -3.77
C ILE A 158 1.41 4.14 -2.68
N HIS A 159 1.89 4.26 -1.43
CA HIS A 159 1.10 4.76 -0.31
C HIS A 159 0.54 6.16 -0.60
N ASN A 160 1.41 7.07 -1.06
CA ASN A 160 1.06 8.45 -1.40
C ASN A 160 0.00 8.44 -2.52
N ALA A 161 0.22 7.68 -3.58
CA ALA A 161 -0.73 7.57 -4.69
C ALA A 161 -2.10 7.01 -4.26
N VAL A 162 -2.14 6.03 -3.35
CA VAL A 162 -3.38 5.48 -2.81
C VAL A 162 -4.13 6.52 -1.99
N ASN A 163 -3.43 7.32 -1.17
CA ASN A 163 -4.04 8.40 -0.39
C ASN A 163 -4.62 9.50 -1.29
N GLU A 164 -3.89 9.91 -2.33
CA GLU A 164 -4.39 10.87 -3.32
C GLU A 164 -5.63 10.33 -4.05
N ARG A 165 -5.64 9.05 -4.40
CA ARG A 165 -6.81 8.41 -5.00
C ARG A 165 -8.00 8.38 -4.03
N CYS A 166 -7.77 8.06 -2.76
CA CYS A 166 -8.82 8.10 -1.73
C CYS A 166 -9.43 9.49 -1.61
N TRP A 167 -8.59 10.53 -1.57
CA TRP A 167 -9.05 11.91 -1.57
C TRP A 167 -9.88 12.24 -2.82
N GLY A 168 -9.42 11.82 -4.00
CA GLY A 168 -10.18 11.97 -5.24
C GLY A 168 -11.55 11.32 -5.20
N GLU A 169 -11.69 10.13 -4.61
CA GLU A 169 -13.00 9.48 -4.43
C GLU A 169 -13.90 10.25 -3.45
N VAL A 170 -13.36 10.75 -2.33
CA VAL A 170 -14.10 11.61 -1.39
C VAL A 170 -14.59 12.87 -2.08
N MET A 171 -13.72 13.53 -2.86
CA MET A 171 -14.07 14.74 -3.61
C MET A 171 -15.18 14.49 -4.66
N LYS A 172 -15.34 13.28 -5.19
CA LYS A 172 -16.48 12.97 -6.08
C LYS A 172 -17.83 13.06 -5.35
N TRP A 173 -17.87 12.72 -4.07
CA TRP A 173 -19.05 12.89 -3.24
C TRP A 173 -19.28 14.35 -2.89
N GLU A 174 -18.21 15.07 -2.53
CA GLU A 174 -18.29 16.51 -2.21
C GLU A 174 -18.79 17.35 -3.39
N LYS A 175 -18.65 16.90 -4.64
CA LYS A 175 -19.27 17.55 -5.81
C LYS A 175 -20.79 17.70 -5.71
N LEU A 176 -21.50 16.83 -4.98
CA LEU A 176 -22.94 16.98 -4.74
C LEU A 176 -23.25 18.25 -3.93
N HIS A 177 -22.30 18.66 -3.09
CA HIS A 177 -22.41 19.79 -2.16
C HIS A 177 -21.53 20.97 -2.57
N ALA A 178 -21.10 21.03 -3.84
CA ALA A 178 -20.26 22.11 -4.34
C ALA A 178 -20.89 23.52 -4.21
N ARG A 179 -22.22 23.60 -4.03
CA ARG A 179 -22.94 24.86 -3.74
C ARG A 179 -22.92 25.24 -2.26
N GLU A 180 -22.72 24.27 -1.37
CA GLU A 180 -22.65 24.48 0.08
C GLU A 180 -21.22 24.86 0.50
N CYS A 181 -20.22 24.22 -0.12
CA CYS A 181 -18.81 24.45 0.16
C CYS A 181 -17.98 24.13 -1.08
N ASP A 182 -17.08 25.04 -1.46
CA ASP A 182 -16.16 24.89 -2.58
C ASP A 182 -14.75 24.44 -2.17
N CYS A 183 -14.46 24.46 -0.87
CA CYS A 183 -13.14 24.17 -0.31
C CYS A 183 -13.18 23.14 0.84
N PRO A 184 -13.64 21.89 0.60
CA PRO A 184 -13.61 20.85 1.62
C PRO A 184 -12.16 20.53 2.05
N LYS A 185 -11.93 20.43 3.36
CA LYS A 185 -10.60 20.18 3.96
C LYS A 185 -10.58 18.88 4.76
N LEU A 186 -9.47 18.15 4.78
CA LEU A 186 -9.36 16.94 5.61
C LEU A 186 -9.07 17.33 7.06
N LEU A 187 -10.00 16.99 7.96
CA LEU A 187 -9.90 17.26 9.39
C LEU A 187 -9.08 16.19 10.10
N LYS A 188 -9.45 14.91 9.94
CA LYS A 188 -8.77 13.78 10.59
C LYS A 188 -9.02 12.49 9.83
N PHE A 189 -8.14 11.51 10.01
CA PHE A 189 -8.27 10.19 9.41
C PHE A 189 -7.97 9.12 10.46
N ARG A 190 -8.70 8.02 10.45
CA ARG A 190 -8.55 6.95 11.44
C ARG A 190 -8.62 5.59 10.79
N GLY A 191 -7.56 4.80 10.95
CA GLY A 191 -7.59 3.37 10.60
C GLY A 191 -8.50 2.60 11.55
N ARG A 192 -9.39 1.77 10.99
CA ARG A 192 -10.29 0.86 11.71
C ARG A 192 -10.24 -0.56 11.11
N PRO A 193 -9.06 -1.21 11.04
CA PRO A 193 -8.87 -2.46 10.30
C PRO A 193 -9.70 -3.64 10.84
N ARG A 194 -10.12 -3.61 12.11
CA ARG A 194 -10.92 -4.68 12.75
C ARG A 194 -12.42 -4.42 12.78
N GLU A 195 -12.87 -3.24 12.36
CA GLU A 195 -14.28 -2.87 12.42
C GLU A 195 -14.86 -2.87 11.01
N TYR A 196 -15.39 -3.98 10.53
CA TYR A 196 -15.99 -4.01 9.19
C TYR A 196 -17.24 -3.14 9.09
N SER A 197 -17.40 -2.46 7.95
CA SER A 197 -18.60 -1.67 7.68
C SER A 197 -19.86 -2.55 7.59
N PRO A 198 -21.06 -2.04 7.91
CA PRO A 198 -22.30 -2.81 7.77
C PRO A 198 -22.50 -3.38 6.36
N LYS A 199 -22.14 -2.61 5.33
CA LYS A 199 -22.16 -3.06 3.92
C LYS A 199 -21.18 -4.22 3.70
N ALA A 200 -19.94 -4.13 4.18
CA ALA A 200 -18.96 -5.20 4.05
C ALA A 200 -19.42 -6.49 4.75
N ARG A 201 -20.03 -6.38 5.93
CA ARG A 201 -20.60 -7.54 6.66
C ARG A 201 -21.72 -8.22 5.87
N LEU A 202 -22.64 -7.43 5.30
CA LEU A 202 -23.73 -7.96 4.47
C LEU A 202 -23.21 -8.62 3.19
N LEU A 203 -22.25 -7.99 2.49
CA LEU A 203 -21.65 -8.56 1.29
C LEU A 203 -20.88 -9.86 1.62
N ASN A 204 -20.18 -9.91 2.74
CA ASN A 204 -19.51 -11.13 3.18
C ASN A 204 -20.50 -12.26 3.50
N PHE A 205 -21.64 -11.94 4.09
CA PHE A 205 -22.72 -12.91 4.27
C PHE A 205 -23.24 -13.48 2.94
N LEU A 206 -23.18 -12.69 1.86
CA LEU A 206 -23.51 -13.11 0.49
C LEU A 206 -22.34 -13.75 -0.28
N GLY A 207 -21.22 -14.05 0.39
CA GLY A 207 -20.07 -14.75 -0.20
C GLY A 207 -19.01 -13.86 -0.86
N PHE A 208 -19.13 -12.53 -0.77
CA PHE A 208 -18.09 -11.62 -1.24
C PHE A 208 -16.94 -11.50 -0.23
N LYS A 209 -15.74 -11.17 -0.69
CA LYS A 209 -14.59 -11.00 0.20
C LYS A 209 -14.70 -9.73 1.04
N LEU A 210 -14.32 -9.82 2.32
CA LEU A 210 -14.17 -8.67 3.20
C LEU A 210 -13.06 -7.72 2.71
N PRO A 211 -13.18 -6.41 2.99
CA PRO A 211 -12.08 -5.49 2.77
C PRO A 211 -10.91 -5.86 3.69
N PHE A 212 -9.69 -5.72 3.18
CA PHE A 212 -8.50 -6.05 3.96
C PHE A 212 -8.10 -4.91 4.91
N ASP A 213 -8.56 -3.69 4.63
CA ASP A 213 -8.35 -2.52 5.47
C ASP A 213 -9.56 -1.58 5.36
N ARG A 214 -9.77 -0.76 6.40
CA ARG A 214 -10.85 0.21 6.48
C ARG A 214 -10.37 1.48 7.15
N HIS A 215 -10.69 2.61 6.54
CA HIS A 215 -10.40 3.93 7.10
C HIS A 215 -11.67 4.77 7.20
N ASP A 216 -11.77 5.52 8.29
CA ASP A 216 -12.76 6.58 8.45
C ASP A 216 -12.04 7.93 8.29
N TRP A 217 -12.45 8.72 7.32
CA TRP A 217 -11.95 10.08 7.11
C TRP A 217 -13.03 11.08 7.54
N VAL A 218 -12.65 12.16 8.20
CA VAL A 218 -13.57 13.25 8.54
C VAL A 218 -13.14 14.47 7.76
N VAL A 219 -14.05 14.95 6.92
CA VAL A 219 -13.89 16.15 6.10
C VAL A 219 -14.59 17.30 6.79
N ASP A 220 -13.91 18.43 6.85
CA ASP A 220 -14.48 19.71 7.20
C ASP A 220 -15.07 20.35 5.95
N ARG A 221 -16.40 20.29 5.84
CA ARG A 221 -17.17 20.97 4.81
C ARG A 221 -17.61 22.32 5.35
N CYS A 222 -16.72 23.30 5.28
CA CYS A 222 -16.98 24.69 5.67
C CYS A 222 -17.59 24.83 7.08
N GLY A 223 -17.08 24.07 8.05
CA GLY A 223 -17.55 24.05 9.45
C GLY A 223 -18.39 22.83 9.83
N VAL A 224 -18.80 22.01 8.85
CA VAL A 224 -19.56 20.77 9.10
C VAL A 224 -18.65 19.55 9.00
N ASP A 225 -18.62 18.74 10.05
CA ASP A 225 -17.85 17.49 10.08
C ASP A 225 -18.60 16.38 9.35
N VAL A 226 -18.10 15.98 8.18
CA VAL A 226 -18.68 14.91 7.36
C VAL A 226 -17.76 13.70 7.39
N ARG A 227 -18.27 12.56 7.86
CA ARG A 227 -17.48 11.33 7.94
C ARG A 227 -17.66 10.45 6.70
N TYR A 228 -16.54 9.99 6.16
CA TYR A 228 -16.44 9.05 5.06
C TYR A 228 -15.90 7.72 5.54
N VAL A 229 -16.47 6.62 5.05
CA VAL A 229 -15.96 5.26 5.21
C VAL A 229 -15.31 4.84 3.91
N ILE A 230 -14.08 4.38 3.99
CA ILE A 230 -13.28 3.93 2.85
C ILE A 230 -12.87 2.48 3.11
N ASP A 231 -13.49 1.56 2.37
CA ASP A 231 -13.17 0.13 2.41
C ASP A 231 -12.18 -0.19 1.28
N PHE A 232 -11.09 -0.89 1.62
CA PHE A 232 -10.02 -1.26 0.69
C PHE A 232 -10.14 -2.73 0.31
N TYR A 233 -10.29 -3.02 -0.98
CA TYR A 233 -10.41 -4.38 -1.50
C TYR A 233 -9.27 -4.71 -2.46
N ASN A 234 -8.82 -5.96 -2.40
CA ASN A 234 -7.87 -6.49 -3.38
C ASN A 234 -8.54 -6.53 -4.75
N GLY A 235 -8.08 -5.70 -5.67
CA GLY A 235 -8.49 -5.77 -7.07
C GLY A 235 -7.62 -6.79 -7.82
N LYS A 236 -8.14 -7.25 -8.96
CA LYS A 236 -7.37 -8.04 -9.92
C LYS A 236 -6.99 -7.10 -11.05
N SER A 237 -5.70 -6.83 -11.24
CA SER A 237 -5.22 -6.16 -12.46
C SER A 237 -4.92 -7.25 -13.48
N ASN A 238 -5.45 -7.11 -14.69
CA ASN A 238 -4.99 -7.90 -15.82
C ASN A 238 -3.80 -7.23 -16.53
N ASP A 239 -3.46 -6.00 -16.15
CA ASP A 239 -2.34 -5.22 -16.70
C ASP A 239 -1.18 -5.14 -15.68
N PRO A 240 0.00 -5.74 -15.99
CA PRO A 240 1.20 -5.67 -15.18
C PRO A 240 1.78 -4.25 -15.00
N ARG A 241 1.41 -3.29 -15.85
CA ARG A 241 1.89 -1.90 -15.81
C ARG A 241 0.99 -0.97 -14.99
N ALA A 242 -0.24 -1.39 -14.71
CA ALA A 242 -1.17 -0.60 -13.94
C ALA A 242 -0.67 -0.42 -12.49
N PRO A 243 -0.81 0.78 -11.89
CA PRO A 243 -0.66 0.91 -10.45
C PRO A 243 -1.65 -0.03 -9.74
N ILE A 244 -1.28 -0.53 -8.55
CA ILE A 244 -2.00 -1.55 -7.78
C ILE A 244 -3.50 -1.57 -8.12
N ALA A 245 -3.97 -2.68 -8.69
CA ALA A 245 -5.40 -2.92 -8.78
C ALA A 245 -5.95 -3.11 -7.38
N MET A 246 -6.29 -2.00 -6.77
CA MET A 246 -7.01 -1.90 -5.53
C MET A 246 -8.35 -1.27 -5.87
N HIS A 247 -9.41 -1.90 -5.39
CA HIS A 247 -10.74 -1.33 -5.49
C HIS A 247 -11.00 -0.55 -4.20
N LEU A 248 -11.26 0.74 -4.34
CA LEU A 248 -11.58 1.66 -3.26
C LEU A 248 -13.08 1.90 -3.27
N ASP A 249 -13.74 1.57 -2.17
CA ASP A 249 -15.15 1.89 -1.96
C ASP A 249 -15.24 2.98 -0.88
N ALA A 250 -15.17 4.24 -1.34
CA ALA A 250 -15.32 5.42 -0.51
C ALA A 250 -16.77 5.92 -0.58
N ARG A 251 -17.35 6.22 0.59
CA ARG A 251 -18.74 6.68 0.71
C ARG A 251 -19.01 7.42 2.02
N PRO A 252 -20.01 8.32 2.05
CA PRO A 252 -20.47 8.91 3.30
C PRO A 252 -20.87 7.86 4.33
N ALA A 253 -20.52 8.08 5.59
CA ALA A 253 -20.96 7.27 6.70
C ALA A 253 -22.47 7.50 6.92
N LEU A 254 -23.21 6.44 7.27
CA LEU A 254 -24.64 6.55 7.57
C LEU A 254 -24.89 7.03 9.01
N ASP A 255 -24.30 8.15 9.37
CA ASP A 255 -24.50 8.82 10.66
C ASP A 255 -25.42 10.06 10.56
N SER A 256 -25.80 10.46 9.34
CA SER A 256 -26.75 11.55 9.09
C SER A 256 -27.75 11.21 7.99
N PHE A 257 -28.90 11.89 8.01
CA PHE A 257 -29.90 11.79 6.93
C PHE A 257 -29.35 12.30 5.60
N GLY A 258 -28.55 13.38 5.60
CA GLY A 258 -27.90 13.88 4.39
C GLY A 258 -27.06 12.80 3.71
N ALA A 259 -26.17 12.16 4.47
CA ALA A 259 -25.34 11.08 3.95
C ALA A 259 -26.14 9.87 3.43
N PHE A 260 -27.31 9.58 4.02
CA PHE A 260 -28.22 8.57 3.48
C PHE A 260 -28.78 8.98 2.12
N PHE A 261 -29.27 10.22 1.99
CA PHE A 261 -29.82 10.73 0.73
C PHE A 261 -28.75 10.85 -0.35
N ASP A 262 -27.53 11.28 -0.03
CA ASP A 262 -26.43 11.34 -0.99
C ASP A 262 -26.17 9.96 -1.60
N ARG A 263 -26.13 8.94 -0.73
CA ARG A 263 -25.93 7.56 -1.16
C ARG A 263 -27.10 7.04 -1.99
N ALA A 264 -28.33 7.30 -1.57
CA ALA A 264 -29.52 6.91 -2.33
C ALA A 264 -29.57 7.58 -3.71
N TYR A 265 -29.23 8.87 -3.77
CA TYR A 265 -29.22 9.66 -5.00
C TYR A 265 -28.19 9.14 -6.00
N LEU A 266 -26.93 8.95 -5.58
CA LEU A 266 -25.90 8.43 -6.49
C LEU A 266 -26.15 6.97 -6.88
N GLN A 267 -26.63 6.15 -5.94
CA GLN A 267 -27.00 4.77 -6.24
C GLN A 267 -28.14 4.71 -7.27
N GLY A 268 -29.18 5.54 -7.10
CA GLY A 268 -30.29 5.67 -8.04
C GLY A 268 -29.82 6.18 -9.40
N LYS A 269 -28.98 7.22 -9.43
CA LYS A 269 -28.40 7.76 -10.66
C LYS A 269 -27.60 6.69 -11.44
N TRP A 270 -26.80 5.88 -10.75
CA TRP A 270 -26.06 4.78 -11.37
C TRP A 270 -26.96 3.65 -11.89
N MET A 271 -28.03 3.32 -11.15
CA MET A 271 -29.03 2.36 -11.63
C MET A 271 -29.73 2.87 -12.90
N MET A 272 -30.15 4.14 -12.89
CA MET A 272 -30.83 4.78 -14.03
C MET A 272 -29.91 4.98 -15.24
N SER A 273 -28.60 5.16 -15.03
CA SER A 273 -27.65 5.29 -16.13
C SER A 273 -27.38 3.97 -16.87
N GLY A 274 -27.99 2.85 -16.44
CA GLY A 274 -27.72 1.52 -17.01
C GLY A 274 -26.30 1.02 -16.78
N GLY A 275 -25.49 1.70 -15.95
CA GLY A 275 -24.09 1.37 -15.74
C GLY A 275 -23.88 -0.02 -15.11
N TRP A 276 -24.88 -0.50 -14.39
CA TRP A 276 -24.93 -1.85 -13.83
C TRP A 276 -25.08 -2.95 -14.89
N MET A 277 -25.59 -2.63 -16.09
CA MET A 277 -25.76 -3.58 -17.19
C MET A 277 -24.46 -3.81 -17.97
N ASN A 278 -23.50 -2.89 -17.87
CA ASN A 278 -22.22 -2.94 -18.59
C ASN A 278 -21.07 -3.61 -17.82
N GLY A 279 -21.35 -4.31 -16.70
CA GLY A 279 -20.33 -4.88 -15.82
C GLY A 279 -20.43 -6.40 -15.63
N ARG A 280 -19.97 -7.17 -16.63
CA ARG A 280 -19.36 -8.50 -16.43
C ARG A 280 -17.98 -8.51 -17.09
#